data_AF-A0AAE0XST4-F1
#
_entry.id   AF-A0AAE0XST4-F1
#
_cell.length_a   1.000
_cell.length_b   1.000
_cell.length_c   1.000
_cell.angle_alpha   90.00
_cell.angle_beta   90.00
_cell.angle_gamma   90.00
#
_symmetry.space_group_name_H-M   'P 1'
#
loop_
_entity.id
_entity.type
_entity.pdbx_description
1 polymer ?
#
loop_
_entity_poly.entity_id
_entity_poly.type
_entity_poly.pdbx_seq_one_letter_code
_entity_poly.pdbx_strand_id
1 'polypeptide(L)'
;THKLSKTYKVIFLLKFSLKRNMQRVTFTSDMDILMLRELIANQTFAMKNGTGWRQTAENLIKLPNFPPILTARTVRERTNLLVNQFYRENSANKSLGMEEEVTEKSVLLEEILERGPKKRQKTKRRKKRIKQQGR
;
A
#
# COMPACT_ATOMS: atom_id res chain seq x y z
N THR A 1 -53.30 -19.50 -5.51
CA THR A 1 -52.96 -18.94 -4.17
C THR A 1 -51.48 -18.62 -4.12
N HIS A 2 -51.17 -17.43 -3.62
CA HIS A 2 -49.89 -16.70 -3.76
C HIS A 2 -48.69 -17.42 -3.11
N LYS A 3 -47.58 -17.60 -3.84
CA LYS A 3 -46.35 -16.77 -3.82
C LYS A 3 -45.75 -16.53 -2.42
N LEU A 4 -44.94 -17.48 -1.94
CA LEU A 4 -44.03 -17.31 -0.80
C LEU A 4 -42.62 -17.80 -1.17
N SER A 5 -41.81 -17.00 -1.87
CA SER A 5 -40.37 -17.28 -2.03
C SER A 5 -39.56 -16.11 -2.61
N LYS A 6 -39.78 -14.88 -2.14
CA LYS A 6 -38.95 -13.72 -2.57
C LYS A 6 -38.52 -12.77 -1.44
N THR A 7 -39.06 -12.91 -0.24
CA THR A 7 -38.78 -12.01 0.88
C THR A 7 -37.49 -12.33 1.64
N TYR A 8 -37.04 -13.60 1.68
CA TYR A 8 -35.86 -13.99 2.45
C TYR A 8 -34.51 -13.62 1.80
N LYS A 9 -34.47 -13.36 0.48
CA LYS A 9 -33.24 -12.95 -0.22
C LYS A 9 -32.92 -11.46 -0.10
N VAL A 10 -33.93 -10.63 0.15
CA VAL A 10 -33.76 -9.16 0.19
C VAL A 10 -33.21 -8.68 1.52
N ILE A 11 -33.46 -9.41 2.62
CA ILE A 11 -32.96 -9.05 3.96
C ILE A 11 -31.44 -9.27 4.10
N PHE A 12 -30.86 -10.22 3.36
CA PHE A 12 -29.42 -10.50 3.45
C PHE A 12 -28.55 -9.50 2.66
N LEU A 13 -29.13 -8.75 1.73
CA LEU A 13 -28.39 -7.83 0.85
C LEU A 13 -28.46 -6.35 1.30
N LEU A 14 -29.24 -6.02 2.34
CA LEU A 14 -29.57 -4.63 2.67
C LEU A 14 -29.02 -4.09 4.00
N LYS A 15 -28.19 -4.84 4.75
CA LYS A 15 -27.81 -4.42 6.12
C LYS A 15 -26.33 -4.37 6.49
N PHE A 16 -25.39 -4.38 5.55
CA PHE A 16 -23.99 -4.07 5.92
C PHE A 16 -23.22 -3.22 4.92
N SER A 17 -23.90 -2.27 4.27
CA SER A 17 -23.23 -1.06 3.78
C SER A 17 -23.27 -0.01 4.89
N LEU A 18 -22.62 -0.32 6.02
CA LEU A 18 -22.16 0.74 6.91
C LEU A 18 -21.13 1.51 6.09
N LYS A 19 -21.59 2.63 5.53
CA LYS A 19 -20.75 3.70 5.00
C LYS A 19 -19.95 4.21 6.20
N ARG A 20 -18.91 3.45 6.58
CA ARG A 20 -17.96 3.83 7.62
C ARG A 20 -17.42 5.16 7.15
N ASN A 21 -17.71 6.23 7.89
CA ASN A 21 -16.91 7.45 7.84
C ASN A 21 -15.52 7.05 8.29
N MET A 22 -14.77 6.43 7.38
CA MET A 22 -13.42 5.95 7.61
C MET A 22 -12.59 7.21 7.67
N GLN A 23 -12.37 7.69 8.90
CA GLN A 23 -11.48 8.80 9.15
C GLN A 23 -10.17 8.51 8.41
N ARG A 24 -9.78 9.42 7.54
CA ARG A 24 -8.58 9.28 6.73
C ARG A 24 -7.40 9.57 7.64
N VAL A 25 -6.45 8.65 7.69
CA VAL A 25 -5.17 8.91 8.35
C VAL A 25 -4.38 9.88 7.47
N THR A 26 -4.02 11.03 8.03
CA THR A 26 -3.11 11.99 7.39
C THR A 26 -1.69 11.65 7.80
N PHE A 27 -0.86 11.24 6.85
CA PHE A 27 0.53 10.88 7.09
C PHE A 27 1.43 12.11 6.96
N THR A 28 2.24 12.36 7.98
CA THR A 28 3.35 13.32 7.93
C THR A 28 4.63 12.64 7.41
N SER A 29 5.67 13.44 7.14
CA SER A 29 6.97 12.89 6.70
C SER A 29 7.58 11.96 7.76
N ASP A 30 7.52 12.35 9.04
CA ASP A 30 8.06 11.53 10.14
C ASP A 30 7.29 10.22 10.30
N MET A 31 5.96 10.25 10.14
CA MET A 31 5.15 9.04 10.11
C MET A 31 5.55 8.12 8.96
N ASP A 32 5.86 8.67 7.78
CA ASP A 32 6.35 7.86 6.66
C ASP A 32 7.67 7.18 7.02
N ILE A 33 8.65 7.90 7.58
CA ILE A 33 9.95 7.36 7.96
C ILE A 33 9.80 6.24 9.00
N LEU A 34 9.06 6.50 10.09
CA LEU A 34 8.80 5.49 11.13
C LEU A 34 8.10 4.26 10.57
N MET A 35 7.11 4.45 9.69
CA MET A 35 6.43 3.36 9.02
C MET A 35 7.40 2.53 8.16
N LEU A 36 8.27 3.16 7.38
CA LEU A 36 9.23 2.45 6.52
C LEU A 36 10.27 1.67 7.34
N ARG A 37 10.78 2.25 8.43
CA ARG A 37 11.68 1.56 9.38
C ARG A 37 11.01 0.31 9.96
N GLU A 38 9.76 0.44 10.42
CA GLU A 38 9.00 -0.68 10.99
C GLU A 38 8.75 -1.79 9.96
N LEU A 39 8.47 -1.44 8.70
CA LEU A 39 8.28 -2.41 7.63
C LEU A 39 9.53 -3.27 7.39
N ILE A 40 10.71 -2.64 7.43
CA ILE A 40 12.01 -3.30 7.28
C ILE A 40 12.30 -4.20 8.48
N ALA A 41 12.12 -3.67 9.69
CA ALA A 41 12.34 -4.39 10.95
C ALA A 41 11.47 -5.65 11.04
N ASN A 42 10.19 -5.55 10.70
CA ASN A 42 9.26 -6.68 10.69
C ASN A 42 9.40 -7.60 9.47
N GLN A 43 10.31 -7.30 8.54
CA GLN A 43 10.47 -8.03 7.27
C GLN A 43 9.11 -8.24 6.56
N THR A 44 8.29 -7.19 6.51
CA THR A 44 6.85 -7.30 6.19
C THR A 44 6.57 -8.02 4.86
N PHE A 45 7.48 -7.89 3.89
CA PHE A 45 7.36 -8.49 2.57
C PHE A 45 7.74 -9.99 2.51
N ALA A 46 8.51 -10.49 3.48
CA ALA A 46 8.88 -11.90 3.57
C ALA A 46 7.76 -12.76 4.18
N MET A 47 6.89 -12.14 4.99
CA MET A 47 5.82 -12.84 5.69
C MET A 47 4.68 -13.24 4.74
N LYS A 48 4.20 -14.49 4.88
CA LYS A 48 3.07 -15.01 4.11
C LYS A 48 1.73 -14.48 4.62
N ASN A 49 0.69 -14.54 3.79
CA ASN A 49 -0.71 -14.25 4.16
C ASN A 49 -0.98 -12.82 4.68
N GLY A 50 -0.04 -11.89 4.49
CA GLY A 50 -0.19 -10.50 4.89
C GLY A 50 -0.08 -10.24 6.39
N THR A 51 0.41 -11.21 7.18
CA THR A 51 0.60 -11.07 8.63
C THR A 51 1.56 -9.94 8.98
N GLY A 52 2.63 -9.73 8.19
CA GLY A 52 3.58 -8.64 8.41
C GLY A 52 2.94 -7.24 8.33
N TRP A 53 1.94 -7.05 7.46
CA TRP A 53 1.22 -5.79 7.37
C TRP A 53 0.36 -5.54 8.61
N ARG A 54 -0.22 -6.61 9.16
CA ARG A 54 -1.01 -6.56 10.39
C ARG A 54 -0.12 -6.23 11.59
N GLN A 55 0.98 -6.96 11.73
CA GLN A 55 1.93 -6.74 12.82
C GLN A 55 2.53 -5.34 12.79
N THR A 56 2.91 -4.86 11.60
CA THR A 56 3.40 -3.49 11.44
C THR A 56 2.35 -2.47 11.88
N ALA A 57 1.09 -2.60 11.45
CA ALA A 57 0.04 -1.69 11.89
C ALA A 57 -0.18 -1.74 13.41
N GLU A 58 -0.19 -2.93 14.02
CA GLU A 58 -0.33 -3.13 15.46
C GLU A 58 0.82 -2.49 16.26
N ASN A 59 2.05 -2.50 15.72
CA ASN A 59 3.19 -1.85 16.35
C ASN A 59 3.13 -0.32 16.19
N LEU A 60 2.80 0.17 15.00
CA LEU A 60 2.73 1.60 14.73
C LEU A 60 1.67 2.29 15.61
N ILE A 61 0.52 1.67 15.87
CA ILE A 61 -0.53 2.21 16.76
C ILE A 61 -0.04 2.46 18.19
N LYS A 62 0.98 1.73 18.65
CA LYS A 62 1.55 1.92 20.00
C LYS A 62 2.41 3.18 20.10
N LEU A 63 2.81 3.75 18.96
CA LEU A 63 3.59 4.97 18.92
C LEU A 63 2.66 6.19 19.00
N PRO A 64 3.06 7.26 19.70
CA PRO A 64 2.22 8.46 19.87
C PRO A 64 1.93 9.18 18.55
N ASN A 65 2.74 8.94 17.52
CA ASN A 65 2.62 9.57 16.22
C ASN A 65 1.48 8.98 15.37
N PHE A 66 0.94 7.79 15.68
CA PHE A 66 -0.06 7.16 14.82
C PHE A 66 -1.43 7.10 15.50
N PRO A 67 -2.51 7.31 14.74
CA PRO A 67 -3.84 7.23 15.31
C PRO A 67 -4.25 5.76 15.51
N PRO A 68 -5.11 5.46 16.50
CA PRO A 68 -5.54 4.09 16.82
C PRO A 68 -6.39 3.44 15.72
N ILE A 69 -6.87 4.24 14.76
CA ILE A 69 -7.64 3.77 13.59
C ILE A 69 -6.76 3.21 12.46
N LEU A 70 -5.43 3.24 12.60
CA LEU A 70 -4.51 2.76 11.58
C LEU A 70 -4.76 1.27 11.29
N THR A 71 -4.82 0.89 10.02
CA THR A 71 -5.04 -0.51 9.62
C THR A 71 -3.91 -1.02 8.73
N ALA A 72 -3.73 -2.35 8.70
CA ALA A 72 -2.80 -3.02 7.78
C ALA A 72 -3.02 -2.60 6.32
N ARG A 73 -4.28 -2.38 5.93
CA ARG A 73 -4.64 -1.90 4.59
C ARG A 73 -4.11 -0.49 4.36
N THR A 74 -4.34 0.42 5.31
CA THR A 74 -3.88 1.82 5.24
C THR A 74 -2.36 1.89 5.11
N VAL A 75 -1.62 1.12 5.93
CA VAL A 75 -0.15 1.02 5.87
C VAL A 75 0.31 0.55 4.49
N ARG A 76 -0.30 -0.53 3.97
CA ARG A 76 0.03 -1.06 2.65
C ARG A 76 -0.26 -0.09 1.51
N GLU A 77 -1.41 0.57 1.54
CA GLU A 77 -1.80 1.57 0.55
C GLU A 77 -0.84 2.77 0.58
N ARG A 78 -0.51 3.29 1.77
CA ARG A 78 0.47 4.37 1.93
C ARG A 78 1.85 3.98 1.41
N THR A 79 2.34 2.80 1.75
CA THR A 79 3.63 2.27 1.25
C THR A 79 3.66 2.21 -0.27
N ASN A 80 2.60 1.71 -0.90
CA ASN A 80 2.51 1.66 -2.36
C ASN A 80 2.51 3.06 -3.00
N LEU A 81 1.89 4.05 -2.36
CA LEU A 81 1.91 5.44 -2.81
C LEU A 81 3.34 6.00 -2.75
N LEU A 82 4.04 5.83 -1.64
CA LEU A 82 5.43 6.30 -1.47
C LEU A 82 6.36 5.67 -2.50
N VAL A 83 6.28 4.36 -2.69
CA VAL A 83 7.07 3.65 -3.71
C VAL A 83 6.75 4.17 -5.12
N ASN A 84 5.47 4.41 -5.44
CA ASN A 84 5.10 4.95 -6.74
C ASN A 84 5.65 6.37 -6.97
N GLN A 85 5.61 7.20 -5.93
CA GLN A 85 6.10 8.57 -5.96
C GLN A 85 7.61 8.58 -6.17
N PHE A 86 8.34 7.81 -5.37
CA PHE A 86 9.79 7.66 -5.49
C PHE A 86 10.23 7.25 -6.90
N TYR A 87 9.57 6.27 -7.51
CA TYR A 87 9.86 5.89 -8.90
C TYR A 87 9.62 7.00 -9.92
N ARG A 88 8.62 7.87 -9.70
CA ARG A 88 8.32 8.98 -10.60
C ARG A 88 9.37 10.08 -10.46
N GLU A 89 9.73 10.41 -9.22
CA GLU A 89 10.72 11.43 -8.89
C GLU A 89 12.10 11.03 -9.42
N ASN A 90 12.58 9.81 -9.12
CA ASN A 90 13.87 9.34 -9.62
C ASN A 90 13.90 9.29 -11.16
N SER A 91 12.82 8.81 -11.80
CA SER A 91 12.73 8.84 -13.27
C SER A 91 12.74 10.26 -13.85
N ALA A 92 12.16 11.25 -13.16
CA ALA A 92 12.14 12.64 -13.58
C ALA A 92 13.52 13.28 -13.40
N ASN A 93 14.14 13.14 -12.23
CA ASN A 93 15.48 13.66 -11.92
C ASN A 93 16.50 13.14 -12.94
N LYS A 94 16.47 11.84 -13.23
CA LYS A 94 17.32 11.22 -14.25
C LYS A 94 17.10 11.80 -15.65
N SER A 95 15.86 12.13 -16.01
CA SER A 95 15.56 12.71 -17.32
C SER A 95 16.00 14.18 -17.44
N LEU A 96 16.07 14.89 -16.32
CA LEU A 96 16.49 16.29 -16.24
C LEU A 96 17.99 16.44 -15.98
N GLY A 97 18.73 15.34 -15.78
CA GLY A 97 20.14 15.38 -15.40
C GLY A 97 20.38 15.95 -14.00
N MET A 98 19.37 15.94 -13.13
CA MET A 98 19.47 16.42 -11.77
C MET A 98 20.05 15.34 -10.86
N GLU A 99 20.91 15.74 -9.94
CA GLU A 99 21.46 14.88 -8.90
C GLU A 99 20.35 14.45 -7.93
N GLU A 100 20.35 13.17 -7.55
CA GLU A 100 19.34 12.61 -6.66
C GLU A 100 19.65 12.98 -5.21
N GLU A 101 18.71 13.67 -4.56
CA GLU A 101 18.84 14.01 -3.14
C GLU A 101 18.72 12.74 -2.28
N VAL A 102 19.81 12.38 -1.60
CA VAL A 102 19.85 11.22 -0.69
C VAL A 102 19.25 11.63 0.65
N THR A 103 17.97 11.30 0.84
CA THR A 103 17.27 11.48 2.10
C THR A 103 17.14 10.14 2.82
N GLU A 104 16.94 10.15 4.13
CA GLU A 104 16.68 8.90 4.87
C GLU A 104 15.49 8.13 4.27
N LYS A 105 14.44 8.87 3.87
CA LYS A 105 13.25 8.30 3.24
C LYS A 105 13.57 7.62 1.91
N SER A 106 14.45 8.17 1.06
CA SER A 106 14.83 7.53 -0.20
C SER A 106 15.64 6.25 0.04
N VAL A 107 16.59 6.26 0.98
CA VAL A 107 17.37 5.06 1.36
C VAL A 107 16.45 3.93 1.85
N LEU A 108 15.51 4.23 2.73
CA LEU A 108 14.55 3.22 3.23
C LEU A 108 13.64 2.67 2.12
N LEU A 109 13.25 3.52 1.16
CA LEU A 109 12.43 3.10 0.02
C LEU A 109 13.20 2.22 -0.96
N GLU A 110 14.48 2.50 -1.20
CA GLU A 110 15.37 1.64 -1.98
C GLU A 110 15.50 0.25 -1.34
N GLU A 111 15.78 0.20 -0.05
CA GLU A 111 15.88 -1.07 0.69
C GLU A 111 14.57 -1.89 0.62
N ILE A 112 13.43 -1.22 0.78
CA ILE A 112 12.11 -1.85 0.64
C ILE A 112 11.89 -2.38 -0.79
N LEU A 113 12.39 -1.69 -1.80
CA LEU A 113 12.29 -2.11 -3.20
C LEU A 113 13.18 -3.32 -3.52
N GLU A 114 14.35 -3.42 -2.89
CA GLU A 114 15.24 -4.57 -3.00
C GLU A 114 14.66 -5.82 -2.32
N ARG A 115 14.08 -5.64 -1.12
CA ARG A 115 13.50 -6.72 -0.31
C ARG A 115 12.08 -7.10 -0.74
N GLY A 116 11.36 -6.21 -1.40
CA GLY A 116 9.99 -6.41 -1.85
C GLY A 116 9.85 -7.53 -2.90
N PRO A 117 8.64 -8.09 -3.09
CA PRO A 117 8.44 -9.09 -4.13
C PRO A 117 8.74 -8.45 -5.49
N LYS A 118 9.71 -9.01 -6.24
CA LYS A 118 10.19 -8.60 -7.60
C LYS A 118 9.10 -8.56 -8.71
N LYS A 119 7.81 -8.48 -8.36
CA LYS A 119 6.65 -8.63 -9.24
C LYS A 119 6.40 -7.42 -10.15
N ARG A 120 6.85 -6.21 -9.82
CA ARG A 120 6.52 -4.99 -10.61
C ARG A 120 7.25 -4.85 -11.94
N GLN A 121 8.43 -5.46 -12.11
CA GLN A 121 9.13 -5.42 -13.41
C GLN A 121 8.48 -6.33 -14.47
N LYS A 122 7.85 -7.44 -14.07
CA LYS A 122 7.22 -8.38 -15.03
C LYS A 122 5.93 -7.83 -15.65
N THR A 123 5.16 -7.00 -14.94
CA THR A 123 3.86 -6.51 -15.43
C THR A 123 3.99 -5.42 -16.50
N LYS A 124 4.99 -4.53 -16.41
CA LYS A 124 5.28 -3.55 -17.48
C LYS A 124 5.74 -4.22 -18.78
N ARG A 125 6.55 -5.30 -18.69
CA ARG A 125 6.98 -6.10 -19.86
C ARG A 125 5.80 -6.81 -20.53
N ARG A 126 4.85 -7.36 -19.77
CA ARG A 126 3.67 -8.05 -20.31
C ARG A 126 2.70 -7.11 -21.03
N LYS A 127 2.48 -5.90 -20.50
CA LYS A 127 1.66 -4.86 -21.19
C LYS A 127 2.31 -4.32 -22.47
N LYS A 128 3.65 -4.21 -22.53
CA LYS A 128 4.36 -3.82 -23.76
C LYS A 128 4.27 -4.89 -24.86
N ARG A 129 4.39 -6.18 -24.53
CA ARG A 129 4.27 -7.29 -25.52
C ARG A 129 2.88 -7.39 -26.14
N ILE A 130 1.81 -7.22 -25.35
CA ILE A 130 0.42 -7.26 -25.85
C ILE A 130 0.15 -6.10 -26.83
N LYS A 131 0.76 -4.92 -26.62
CA LYS A 131 0.59 -3.76 -27.50
C LYS A 131 1.36 -3.87 -28.83
N GLN A 132 2.36 -4.77 -28.91
CA GLN A 132 3.14 -5.02 -30.13
C GLN A 132 2.62 -6.19 -30.98
N GLN A 133 1.78 -7.07 -30.41
CA GLN A 133 1.18 -8.21 -31.13
C GLN A 133 -0.23 -7.91 -31.67
N GLY A 134 -0.74 -6.70 -31.47
CA GLY A 134 -2.05 -6.24 -31.97
C GLY A 134 -1.95 -5.08 -32.97
N ARG A 135 -0.81 -4.96 -33.67
CA ARG A 135 -0.60 -4.05 -34.80
C ARG A 135 -0.10 -4.84 -35.98
#